data_AF-A0A955S2X3-F1
#
_entry.id   AF-A0A955S2X3-F1
#
_cell.length_a   1.000
_cell.length_b   1.000
_cell.length_c   1.000
_cell.angle_alpha   90.00
_cell.angle_beta   90.00
_cell.angle_gamma   90.00
#
_symmetry.space_group_name_H-M   'P 1'
#
loop_
_entity.id
_entity.type
_entity.pdbx_description
1 polymer ?
#
loop_
_entity_poly.entity_id
_entity_poly.type
_entity_poly.pdbx_seq_one_letter_code
_entity_poly.pdbx_strand_id
1 'polypeptide(L)'
;MDEKKLQWIEISKLFWVVLFASLYAWGGVEHKWLRRFIAPVVLSAGMFVYSRDWRAFIQAPVMMFTLAMGYGATTVWGKFGRRLLWAVCNQTSSMIFPFAQLINHMRKRTGGEWLAEAEDTLTLFILHLLVGVLAIVVLGLFNPLPSARVEELCIGTLIALCPMFGTEVKTKDSNA
;
A
#
# COMPACT_ATOMS: atom_id res chain seq x y z
N MET A 1 9.72 -6.28 23.65
CA MET A 1 8.42 -6.97 23.41
C MET A 1 8.71 -8.45 23.25
N ASP A 2 7.82 -9.34 23.70
CA ASP A 2 7.98 -10.80 23.47
C ASP A 2 7.95 -11.07 21.96
N GLU A 3 8.90 -11.85 21.44
CA GLU A 3 9.01 -12.23 20.03
C GLU A 3 7.70 -12.83 19.51
N LYS A 4 7.01 -13.63 20.34
CA LYS A 4 5.70 -14.19 19.99
C LYS A 4 4.67 -13.10 19.73
N LYS A 5 4.68 -12.01 20.51
CA LYS A 5 3.76 -10.89 20.31
C LYS A 5 4.08 -10.14 19.02
N LEU A 6 5.36 -9.98 18.68
CA LEU A 6 5.78 -9.37 17.42
C LEU A 6 5.29 -10.18 16.23
N GLN A 7 5.49 -11.49 16.25
CA GLN A 7 5.00 -12.39 15.20
C GLN A 7 3.47 -12.33 15.05
N TRP A 8 2.73 -12.29 16.16
CA TRP A 8 1.27 -12.12 16.10
C TRP A 8 0.84 -10.80 15.48
N ILE A 9 1.57 -9.71 15.75
CA ILE A 9 1.30 -8.41 15.12
C ILE A 9 1.52 -8.50 13.61
N GLU A 10 2.63 -9.07 13.16
CA GLU A 10 2.93 -9.21 11.74
C GLU A 10 1.94 -10.16 11.01
N ILE A 11 1.49 -11.25 11.66
CA ILE A 11 0.42 -12.11 11.15
C ILE A 11 -0.90 -11.33 11.05
N SER A 12 -1.23 -10.51 12.05
CA SER A 12 -2.44 -9.70 12.02
C SER A 12 -2.39 -8.57 10.98
N LYS A 13 -1.20 -8.09 10.60
CA LYS A 13 -1.02 -7.18 9.45
C LYS A 13 -1.37 -7.89 8.12
N LEU A 14 -0.98 -9.15 7.94
CA LEU A 14 -1.36 -9.94 6.75
C LEU A 14 -2.88 -10.02 6.60
N PHE A 15 -3.63 -10.14 7.69
CA PHE A 15 -5.09 -10.14 7.64
C PHE A 15 -5.65 -8.87 6.96
N TRP A 16 -5.12 -7.68 7.29
CA TRP A 16 -5.54 -6.43 6.66
C TRP A 16 -5.15 -6.37 5.18
N VAL A 17 -3.98 -6.89 4.81
CA VAL A 17 -3.55 -7.00 3.42
C VAL A 17 -4.51 -7.89 2.62
N VAL A 18 -4.85 -9.06 3.13
CA VAL A 18 -5.80 -10.00 2.50
C VAL A 18 -7.19 -9.38 2.38
N LEU A 19 -7.66 -8.68 3.43
CA LEU A 19 -8.96 -8.01 3.43
C LEU A 19 -9.01 -6.90 2.37
N PHE A 20 -7.97 -6.06 2.30
CA PHE A 20 -7.83 -5.04 1.24
C PHE A 20 -7.82 -5.67 -0.15
N ALA A 21 -6.97 -6.68 -0.38
CA ALA A 21 -6.80 -7.33 -1.67
C ALA A 21 -8.11 -7.98 -2.14
N SER A 22 -8.86 -8.56 -1.22
CA SER A 22 -10.19 -9.16 -1.48
C SER A 22 -11.21 -8.10 -1.89
N LEU A 23 -11.28 -6.96 -1.18
CA LEU A 23 -12.15 -5.83 -1.56
C LEU A 23 -11.75 -5.21 -2.89
N TYR A 24 -10.45 -5.13 -3.16
CA TYR A 24 -9.91 -4.66 -4.44
C TYR A 24 -10.31 -5.57 -5.59
N ALA A 25 -10.11 -6.89 -5.45
CA ALA A 25 -10.45 -7.88 -6.46
C ALA A 25 -11.96 -7.99 -6.68
N TRP A 26 -12.77 -7.99 -5.62
CA TRP A 26 -14.23 -7.98 -5.74
C TRP A 26 -14.71 -6.72 -6.44
N GLY A 27 -14.24 -5.54 -6.03
CA GLY A 27 -14.53 -4.26 -6.69
C GLY A 27 -14.05 -4.15 -8.15
N GLY A 28 -13.26 -5.12 -8.60
CA GLY A 28 -12.87 -5.35 -9.98
C GLY A 28 -13.91 -6.10 -10.83
N VAL A 29 -14.72 -6.94 -10.20
CA VAL A 29 -15.80 -7.71 -10.83
C VAL A 29 -17.07 -6.88 -10.85
N GLU A 30 -17.53 -6.52 -9.67
CA GLU A 30 -18.82 -5.91 -9.38
C GLU A 30 -18.60 -4.84 -8.30
N HIS A 31 -19.53 -3.90 -8.17
CA HIS A 31 -19.47 -2.91 -7.09
C HIS A 31 -18.13 -2.15 -7.03
N LYS A 32 -17.77 -1.43 -8.10
CA LYS A 32 -16.54 -0.61 -8.21
C LYS A 32 -16.27 0.29 -6.99
N TRP A 33 -17.31 0.66 -6.26
CA TRP A 33 -17.22 1.44 -5.03
C TRP A 33 -16.48 0.71 -3.89
N LEU A 34 -16.51 -0.63 -3.83
CA LEU A 34 -15.74 -1.42 -2.85
C LEU A 34 -14.24 -1.18 -3.00
N ARG A 35 -13.72 -1.32 -4.22
CA ARG A 35 -12.31 -1.05 -4.54
C ARG A 35 -11.97 0.43 -4.36
N ARG A 36 -12.84 1.33 -4.82
CA ARG A 36 -12.53 2.77 -4.88
C ARG A 36 -12.63 3.48 -3.55
N PHE A 37 -13.52 3.05 -2.66
CA PHE A 37 -13.81 3.77 -1.42
C PHE A 37 -13.56 2.91 -0.18
N ILE A 38 -14.07 1.68 -0.15
CA ILE A 38 -13.98 0.85 1.07
C ILE A 38 -12.58 0.28 1.28
N ALA A 39 -11.94 -0.23 0.23
CA ALA A 39 -10.61 -0.79 0.34
C ALA A 39 -9.58 0.24 0.89
N PRO A 40 -9.48 1.48 0.38
CA PRO A 40 -8.63 2.51 0.98
C PRO A 40 -8.89 2.77 2.47
N VAL A 41 -10.17 2.84 2.87
CA VAL A 41 -10.54 3.05 4.28
C VAL A 41 -10.10 1.87 5.15
N VAL A 42 -10.27 0.65 4.66
CA VAL A 42 -9.85 -0.57 5.37
C VAL A 42 -8.33 -0.60 5.55
N LEU A 43 -7.56 -0.23 4.53
CA LEU A 43 -6.10 -0.17 4.65
C LEU A 43 -5.67 0.89 5.67
N SER A 44 -6.21 2.11 5.56
CA SER A 44 -5.98 3.21 6.51
C SER A 44 -6.40 2.86 7.95
N ALA A 45 -7.51 2.16 8.13
CA ALA A 45 -7.97 1.70 9.44
C ALA A 45 -7.00 0.66 10.02
N GLY A 46 -6.54 -0.29 9.21
CA GLY A 46 -5.53 -1.26 9.64
C GLY A 46 -4.24 -0.58 10.08
N MET A 47 -3.74 0.39 9.30
CA MET A 47 -2.55 1.16 9.69
C MET A 47 -2.78 1.95 10.98
N PHE A 48 -3.95 2.56 11.16
CA PHE A 48 -4.32 3.26 12.39
C PHE A 48 -4.35 2.33 13.62
N VAL A 49 -4.81 1.08 13.48
CA VAL A 49 -4.84 0.11 14.58
C VAL A 49 -3.45 -0.13 15.18
N TYR A 50 -2.40 -0.13 14.34
CA TYR A 50 -1.02 -0.33 14.77
C TYR A 50 -0.29 0.97 15.13
N SER A 51 -0.41 2.01 14.30
CA SER A 51 0.31 3.27 14.52
C SER A 51 -0.31 4.17 15.57
N ARG A 52 -1.61 4.01 15.83
CA ARG A 52 -2.43 4.91 16.65
C ARG A 52 -2.27 6.38 16.25
N ASP A 53 -2.00 6.63 14.97
CA ASP A 53 -1.88 7.97 14.39
C ASP A 53 -3.04 8.20 13.42
N TRP A 54 -3.89 9.18 13.74
CA TRP A 54 -5.05 9.55 12.92
C TRP A 54 -4.65 9.97 11.51
N ARG A 55 -3.41 10.41 11.30
CA ARG A 55 -2.87 10.80 9.98
C ARG A 55 -2.88 9.63 8.98
N ALA A 56 -2.96 8.38 9.45
CA ALA A 56 -3.15 7.21 8.58
C ALA A 56 -4.42 7.32 7.73
N PHE A 57 -5.45 8.05 8.18
CA PHE A 57 -6.67 8.28 7.40
C PHE A 57 -6.51 9.29 6.27
N ILE A 58 -5.44 10.10 6.24
CA ILE A 58 -5.15 11.01 5.11
C ILE A 58 -4.82 10.20 3.85
N GLN A 59 -4.28 9.00 4.00
CA GLN A 59 -4.00 8.11 2.87
C GLN A 59 -5.27 7.69 2.13
N ALA A 60 -6.37 7.45 2.85
CA ALA A 60 -7.62 6.98 2.25
C ALA A 60 -8.14 7.88 1.11
N PRO A 61 -8.37 9.21 1.29
CA PRO A 61 -8.86 10.06 0.22
C PRO A 61 -7.90 10.17 -0.97
N VAL A 62 -6.58 10.11 -0.74
CA VAL A 62 -5.60 10.14 -1.84
C VAL A 62 -5.67 8.84 -2.65
N MET A 63 -5.74 7.68 -1.98
CA MET A 63 -5.94 6.40 -2.65
C MET A 63 -7.31 6.31 -3.33
N MET A 64 -8.37 6.87 -2.76
CA MET A 64 -9.68 6.92 -3.39
C MET A 64 -9.61 7.64 -4.75
N PHE A 65 -8.90 8.76 -4.79
CA PHE A 65 -8.70 9.52 -6.02
C PHE A 65 -7.94 8.70 -7.08
N THR A 66 -6.82 8.09 -6.71
CA THR A 66 -5.99 7.30 -7.66
C THR A 66 -6.73 6.03 -8.13
N LEU A 67 -7.44 5.34 -7.24
CA LEU A 67 -8.26 4.18 -7.60
C LEU A 67 -9.50 4.56 -8.44
N ALA A 68 -9.97 5.81 -8.37
CA ALA A 68 -11.08 6.31 -9.18
C ALA A 68 -10.67 6.66 -10.62
N MET A 69 -9.41 7.08 -10.86
CA MET A 69 -8.91 7.50 -12.18
C MET A 69 -9.14 6.44 -13.28
N GLY A 70 -9.07 5.15 -12.93
CA GLY A 70 -9.15 4.06 -13.89
C GLY A 70 -7.97 4.02 -14.87
N TYR A 71 -7.74 2.87 -15.51
CA TYR A 71 -6.56 2.65 -16.36
C TYR A 71 -6.88 1.96 -17.69
N GLY A 72 -8.16 1.97 -18.12
CA GLY A 72 -8.59 1.37 -19.38
C GLY A 72 -8.22 2.21 -20.60
N ALA A 73 -7.82 1.55 -21.70
CA ALA A 73 -7.57 2.12 -23.02
C ALA A 73 -7.78 1.06 -24.11
N THR A 74 -7.96 1.50 -25.36
CA THR A 74 -8.19 0.64 -26.53
C THR A 74 -6.90 0.23 -27.24
N THR A 75 -5.94 1.16 -27.39
CA THR A 75 -4.65 0.90 -28.05
C THR A 75 -3.61 0.35 -27.06
N VAL A 76 -2.65 -0.44 -27.54
CA VAL A 76 -1.58 -1.02 -26.71
C VAL A 76 -0.77 0.07 -26.00
N TRP A 77 -0.32 1.08 -26.73
CA TRP A 77 0.41 2.22 -26.16
C TRP A 77 -0.44 3.05 -25.19
N GLY A 78 -1.73 3.21 -25.48
CA GLY A 78 -2.67 3.85 -24.56
C GLY A 78 -2.83 3.06 -23.26
N LYS A 79 -2.89 1.73 -23.32
CA LYS A 79 -2.95 0.84 -22.14
C LYS A 79 -1.67 0.95 -21.33
N PHE A 80 -0.51 0.91 -21.99
CA PHE A 80 0.79 1.07 -21.33
C PHE A 80 0.86 2.41 -20.59
N GLY A 81 0.61 3.53 -21.27
CA GLY A 81 0.70 4.87 -20.67
C GLY A 81 -0.27 5.08 -19.52
N ARG A 82 -1.53 4.65 -19.66
CA ARG A 82 -2.53 4.77 -18.58
C ARG A 82 -2.23 3.87 -17.39
N ARG A 83 -1.78 2.63 -17.62
CA ARG A 83 -1.39 1.72 -16.53
C ARG A 83 -0.15 2.21 -15.81
N LEU A 84 0.85 2.74 -16.53
CA LEU A 84 2.05 3.31 -15.92
C LEU A 84 1.71 4.50 -15.03
N LEU A 85 0.96 5.48 -15.57
CA LEU A 85 0.54 6.65 -14.81
C LEU A 85 -0.29 6.24 -13.58
N TRP A 86 -1.29 5.38 -13.77
CA TRP A 86 -2.12 4.90 -12.70
C TRP A 86 -1.32 4.14 -11.64
N ALA A 87 -0.38 3.28 -12.05
CA ALA A 87 0.47 2.53 -11.14
C ALA A 87 1.35 3.46 -10.30
N VAL A 88 2.03 4.42 -10.92
CA VAL A 88 2.86 5.39 -10.20
C VAL A 88 2.01 6.15 -9.18
N CYS A 89 0.89 6.75 -9.61
CA CYS A 89 0.01 7.49 -8.71
C CYS A 89 -0.50 6.60 -7.56
N ASN A 90 -0.96 5.39 -7.87
CA ASN A 90 -1.55 4.49 -6.88
C ASN A 90 -0.52 3.97 -5.88
N GLN A 91 0.66 3.53 -6.33
CA GLN A 91 1.73 3.05 -5.43
C GLN A 91 2.31 4.18 -4.57
N THR A 92 2.44 5.40 -5.12
CA THR A 92 2.82 6.56 -4.31
C THR A 92 1.74 6.86 -3.27
N SER A 93 0.45 6.88 -3.68
CA SER A 93 -0.65 7.16 -2.75
C SER A 93 -0.75 6.13 -1.62
N SER A 94 -0.45 4.86 -1.88
CA SER A 94 -0.52 3.81 -0.85
C SER A 94 0.62 3.89 0.15
N MET A 95 1.72 4.59 -0.13
CA MET A 95 2.87 4.72 0.77
C MET A 95 2.96 6.06 1.50
N ILE A 96 2.01 6.99 1.30
CA ILE A 96 2.08 8.34 1.87
C ILE A 96 2.26 8.31 3.39
N PHE A 97 1.50 7.48 4.10
CA PHE A 97 1.55 7.47 5.56
C PHE A 97 2.87 6.89 6.11
N PRO A 98 3.32 5.68 5.71
CA PRO A 98 4.63 5.16 6.09
C PRO A 98 5.78 6.13 5.75
N PHE A 99 5.73 6.75 4.58
CA PHE A 99 6.74 7.72 4.16
C PHE A 99 6.72 8.99 5.04
N ALA A 100 5.54 9.45 5.46
CA ALA A 100 5.43 10.56 6.39
C ALA A 100 5.93 10.20 7.80
N GLN A 101 5.74 8.96 8.27
CA GLN A 101 6.32 8.49 9.53
C GLN A 101 7.85 8.55 9.47
N LEU A 102 8.44 8.10 8.36
CA LEU A 102 9.88 8.19 8.13
C LEU A 102 10.40 9.62 8.22
N ILE A 103 9.80 10.56 7.48
CA ILE A 103 10.24 11.97 7.49
C ILE A 103 10.17 12.55 8.92
N ASN A 104 9.14 12.17 9.68
CA ASN A 104 9.01 12.62 11.06
C ASN A 104 10.07 12.00 11.98
N HIS A 105 10.46 10.74 11.75
CA HIS A 105 11.56 10.08 12.45
C HIS A 105 12.90 10.76 12.14
N MET A 106 13.19 10.97 10.87
CA MET A 106 14.36 11.70 10.35
C MET A 106 14.52 13.07 11.02
N ARG A 107 13.42 13.82 11.16
CA ARG A 107 13.44 15.17 11.74
C ARG A 107 13.72 15.20 13.24
N LYS A 108 13.38 14.13 13.98
CA LYS A 108 13.45 14.11 15.45
C LYS A 108 14.76 13.57 16.02
N ARG A 109 15.54 12.78 15.26
CA ARG A 109 16.80 12.22 15.74
C ARG A 109 17.99 13.11 15.36
N THR A 110 18.77 13.51 16.37
CA THR A 110 20.10 14.11 16.22
C THR A 110 21.17 13.02 16.41
N GLY A 111 21.73 12.46 15.33
CA GLY A 111 22.81 11.43 15.38
C GLY A 111 22.92 10.61 14.09
N GLY A 112 24.00 9.85 13.83
CA GLY A 112 24.21 9.15 12.55
C GLY A 112 23.27 7.96 12.23
N GLU A 113 22.55 7.45 13.24
CA GLU A 113 21.70 6.24 13.10
C GLU A 113 20.42 6.46 12.26
N TRP A 114 19.99 7.71 12.05
CA TRP A 114 18.83 7.98 11.19
C TRP A 114 19.11 7.70 9.71
N LEU A 115 20.38 7.75 9.28
CA LEU A 115 20.75 7.53 7.88
C LEU A 115 20.42 6.09 7.46
N ALA A 116 20.74 5.10 8.29
CA ALA A 116 20.48 3.69 8.00
C ALA A 116 18.98 3.36 7.95
N GLU A 117 18.18 3.81 8.92
CA GLU A 117 16.73 3.58 8.93
C GLU A 117 16.02 4.26 7.75
N ALA A 118 16.54 5.41 7.31
CA ALA A 118 16.03 6.14 6.16
C ALA A 118 16.40 5.49 4.84
N GLU A 119 17.60 4.94 4.73
CA GLU A 119 18.00 4.11 3.59
C GLU A 119 17.11 2.87 3.47
N ASP A 120 16.82 2.18 4.57
CA ASP A 120 15.96 0.98 4.57
C ASP A 120 14.53 1.31 4.12
N THR A 121 13.94 2.38 4.67
CA THR A 121 12.56 2.75 4.34
C THR A 121 12.44 3.34 2.93
N LEU A 122 13.44 4.11 2.49
CA LEU A 122 13.51 4.59 1.11
C LEU A 122 13.67 3.42 0.14
N THR A 123 14.48 2.43 0.49
CA THR A 123 14.64 1.20 -0.29
C THR A 123 13.31 0.45 -0.39
N LEU A 124 12.57 0.31 0.71
CA LEU A 124 11.23 -0.27 0.71
C LEU A 124 10.26 0.51 -0.18
N PHE A 125 10.30 1.84 -0.14
CA PHE A 125 9.47 2.69 -1.01
C PHE A 125 9.81 2.51 -2.48
N ILE A 126 11.10 2.53 -2.83
CA ILE A 126 11.58 2.33 -4.21
C ILE A 126 11.20 0.94 -4.70
N LEU A 127 11.41 -0.09 -3.88
CA LEU A 127 11.05 -1.47 -4.21
C LEU A 127 9.55 -1.62 -4.40
N HIS A 128 8.74 -1.05 -3.50
CA HIS A 128 7.27 -1.04 -3.63
C HIS A 128 6.82 -0.37 -4.92
N LEU A 129 7.39 0.80 -5.24
CA LEU A 129 7.08 1.53 -6.46
C LEU A 129 7.46 0.71 -7.71
N LEU A 130 8.69 0.18 -7.76
CA LEU A 130 9.19 -0.58 -8.91
C LEU A 130 8.42 -1.89 -9.10
N VAL A 131 8.30 -2.70 -8.05
CA VAL A 131 7.58 -3.99 -8.10
C VAL A 131 6.11 -3.76 -8.39
N GLY A 132 5.49 -2.78 -7.74
CA GLY A 132 4.08 -2.45 -7.95
C GLY A 132 3.79 -1.96 -9.36
N VAL A 133 4.63 -1.06 -9.90
CA VAL A 133 4.50 -0.57 -11.28
C VAL A 133 4.73 -1.71 -12.28
N LEU A 134 5.81 -2.47 -12.11
CA LEU A 134 6.12 -3.59 -12.98
C LEU A 134 4.99 -4.62 -12.98
N ALA A 135 4.47 -4.99 -11.81
CA ALA A 135 3.36 -5.92 -11.70
C ALA A 135 2.10 -5.40 -12.41
N ILE A 136 1.72 -4.14 -12.19
CA ILE A 136 0.52 -3.56 -12.82
C ILE A 136 0.66 -3.49 -14.35
N VAL A 137 1.84 -3.15 -14.85
CA VAL A 137 2.12 -3.03 -16.29
C VAL A 137 2.22 -4.42 -16.92
N VAL A 138 3.02 -5.32 -16.35
CA VAL A 138 3.25 -6.67 -16.89
C VAL A 138 2.00 -7.53 -16.79
N LEU A 139 1.41 -7.65 -15.59
CA LEU A 139 0.19 -8.42 -15.42
C LEU A 139 -0.95 -7.79 -16.22
N GLY A 140 -0.98 -6.47 -16.31
CA GLY A 140 -2.03 -5.76 -17.03
C GLY A 140 -1.98 -5.78 -18.55
N LEU A 141 -0.78 -5.91 -19.14
CA LEU A 141 -0.59 -5.93 -20.59
C LEU A 141 -0.52 -7.34 -21.14
N PHE A 142 0.25 -8.20 -20.47
CA PHE A 142 0.47 -9.57 -20.93
C PHE A 142 -0.54 -10.55 -20.33
N ASN A 143 -1.07 -10.24 -19.14
CA ASN A 143 -1.97 -11.09 -18.37
C ASN A 143 -1.56 -12.58 -18.40
N PRO A 144 -0.37 -12.92 -17.86
CA PRO A 144 0.11 -14.30 -17.85
C PRO A 144 -0.65 -15.19 -16.87
N LEU A 145 -1.62 -14.64 -16.14
CA LEU A 145 -2.36 -15.32 -15.09
C LEU A 145 -3.63 -16.00 -15.65
N PRO A 146 -4.09 -17.10 -15.02
CA PRO A 146 -5.25 -17.85 -15.52
C PRO A 146 -6.55 -17.04 -15.63
N SER A 147 -6.65 -15.94 -14.86
CA SER A 147 -7.79 -15.02 -14.97
C SER A 147 -7.42 -13.61 -14.49
N ALA A 148 -8.18 -12.62 -14.98
CA ALA A 148 -8.11 -11.24 -14.51
C ALA A 148 -8.39 -11.10 -13.00
N ARG A 149 -9.02 -12.10 -12.37
CA ARG A 149 -9.32 -12.09 -10.93
C ARG A 149 -8.10 -12.37 -10.08
N VAL A 150 -7.26 -13.29 -10.54
CA VAL A 150 -5.96 -13.54 -9.91
C VAL A 150 -5.05 -12.33 -10.10
N GLU A 151 -5.07 -11.68 -11.29
CA GLU A 151 -4.38 -10.41 -11.52
C GLU A 151 -4.80 -9.34 -10.51
N GLU A 152 -6.10 -9.09 -10.36
CA GLU A 152 -6.60 -8.04 -9.45
C GLU A 152 -6.27 -8.34 -7.99
N LEU A 153 -6.33 -9.61 -7.57
CA LEU A 153 -5.94 -10.02 -6.21
C LEU A 153 -4.44 -9.83 -5.96
N CYS A 154 -3.59 -10.21 -6.92
CA CYS A 154 -2.14 -10.00 -6.85
C CYS A 154 -1.81 -8.51 -6.78
N ILE A 155 -2.42 -7.68 -7.64
CA ILE A 155 -2.23 -6.23 -7.63
C ILE A 155 -2.69 -5.64 -6.30
N GLY A 156 -3.89 -6.00 -5.83
CA GLY A 156 -4.41 -5.55 -4.54
C GLY A 156 -3.48 -5.90 -3.37
N THR A 157 -2.92 -7.12 -3.38
CA THR A 157 -1.94 -7.57 -2.38
C THR A 157 -0.69 -6.70 -2.42
N LEU A 158 -0.10 -6.48 -3.59
CA LEU A 158 1.10 -5.66 -3.75
C LEU A 158 0.88 -4.21 -3.31
N ILE A 159 -0.29 -3.64 -3.59
CA ILE A 159 -0.64 -2.28 -3.17
C ILE A 159 -0.64 -2.15 -1.64
N ALA A 160 -1.15 -3.16 -0.92
CA ALA A 160 -1.36 -3.09 0.52
C ALA A 160 -0.18 -3.62 1.36
N LEU A 161 0.65 -4.50 0.79
CA LEU A 161 1.70 -5.20 1.53
C LEU A 161 2.72 -4.24 2.15
N CYS A 162 3.45 -3.47 1.35
CA CYS A 162 4.47 -2.57 1.87
C CYS A 162 3.89 -1.47 2.77
N PRO A 163 2.73 -0.84 2.48
CA PRO A 163 2.16 0.14 3.38
C PRO A 163 1.83 -0.41 4.77
N MET A 164 1.25 -1.60 4.84
CA MET A 164 0.86 -2.21 6.10
C MET A 164 2.07 -2.64 6.93
N PHE A 165 3.08 -3.23 6.28
CA PHE A 165 4.30 -3.67 6.95
C PHE A 165 5.23 -2.51 7.32
N GLY A 166 5.27 -1.46 6.51
CA GLY A 166 5.98 -0.21 6.79
C GLY A 166 5.31 0.66 7.85
N THR A 167 4.13 0.27 8.35
CA THR A 167 3.49 0.98 9.45
C THR A 167 4.11 0.59 10.79
N GLU A 168 4.63 1.60 11.48
CA GLU A 168 5.20 1.45 12.81
C GLU A 168 4.13 1.08 13.84
N VAL A 169 4.49 0.19 14.76
CA VAL A 169 3.62 -0.24 15.86
C VAL A 169 3.92 0.65 17.07
N LYS A 170 2.92 1.41 17.54
CA LYS A 170 3.05 2.10 18.83
C LYS A 170 2.71 1.16 19.98
N THR A 171 3.71 0.86 20.81
CA THR A 171 3.51 0.18 22.10
C THR A 171 3.14 1.22 23.16
N LYS A 172 2.36 0.82 24.18
CA LYS A 172 1.91 1.74 25.25
C LYS A 172 3.07 2.38 26.04
N ASP A 173 4.26 1.79 26.00
CA ASP A 173 5.43 2.23 26.77
C ASP A 173 6.15 3.43 26.14
N SER A 174 5.82 3.82 24.91
CA SER A 174 6.48 4.94 24.19
C SER A 174 5.92 6.33 24.53
N ASN A 175 5.03 6.43 25.53
CA ASN A 175 4.42 7.70 25.98
C ASN A 175 4.89 8.12 27.39
N ALA A 176 5.93 7.47 27.91
CA ALA A 176 6.61 7.86 29.15
C ALA A 176 7.74 8.85 28.87
#